data_AF-A0A363UCY7-F1
#
_entry.id   AF-A0A363UCY7-F1
#
_cell.length_a   1.000
_cell.length_b   1.000
_cell.length_c   1.000
_cell.angle_alpha   90.00
_cell.angle_beta   90.00
_cell.angle_gamma   90.00
#
_symmetry.space_group_name_H-M   'P 1'
#
loop_
_entity.id
_entity.type
_entity.pdbx_description
1 polymer ?
#
loop_
_entity_poly.entity_id
_entity_poly.type
_entity_poly.pdbx_seq_one_letter_code
_entity_poly.pdbx_strand_id
1 'polypeptide(L)'
;MFRGKEKKQALRRSFRQAQRGGSGQAMAEFALSMPVLLLLLFGMTFAAFYAFRSASTDWGVFITGVASGSYNTPATEHARRNVLWPDLADRINAGQSGPRQVRSLISVEDSRNWIFGIRLIEAQRAATKFRLWRFYPGPPPAGGIE
;
A
#
# COMPACT_ATOMS: atom_id res chain seq x y z
N MET A 1 -72.27 -26.84 -2.31
CA MET A 1 -70.93 -27.42 -2.59
C MET A 1 -69.88 -26.40 -3.11
N PHE A 2 -70.23 -25.14 -3.43
CA PHE A 2 -69.30 -24.17 -4.05
C PHE A 2 -68.35 -23.41 -3.10
N ARG A 3 -68.66 -23.33 -1.80
CA ARG A 3 -67.94 -22.49 -0.82
C ARG A 3 -66.52 -22.96 -0.46
N GLY A 4 -66.18 -24.21 -0.73
CA GLY A 4 -64.86 -24.80 -0.42
C GLY A 4 -63.78 -24.50 -1.47
N LYS A 5 -64.16 -24.29 -2.73
CA LYS A 5 -63.22 -24.03 -3.83
C LYS A 5 -62.67 -22.59 -3.77
N GLU A 6 -63.49 -21.63 -3.37
CA GLU A 6 -63.08 -20.22 -3.23
C GLU A 6 -62.10 -20.00 -2.08
N LYS A 7 -62.33 -20.64 -0.92
CA LYS A 7 -61.38 -20.57 0.21
C LYS A 7 -60.02 -21.14 -0.15
N LYS A 8 -59.96 -22.27 -0.87
CA LYS A 8 -58.69 -22.84 -1.36
C LYS A 8 -57.99 -21.93 -2.37
N GLN A 9 -58.73 -21.23 -3.22
CA GLN A 9 -58.15 -20.29 -4.18
C GLN A 9 -57.64 -19.00 -3.51
N ALA A 10 -58.37 -18.47 -2.51
CA ALA A 10 -57.94 -17.33 -1.72
C ALA A 10 -56.68 -17.64 -0.89
N LEU A 11 -56.60 -18.84 -0.31
CA LEU A 11 -55.42 -19.29 0.44
C LEU A 11 -54.19 -19.45 -0.48
N ARG A 12 -54.39 -19.98 -1.69
CA ARG A 12 -53.32 -20.12 -2.70
C ARG A 12 -52.82 -18.77 -3.22
N ARG A 13 -53.70 -17.77 -3.34
CA ARG A 13 -53.34 -16.41 -3.76
C ARG A 13 -52.53 -15.69 -2.68
N SER A 14 -52.98 -15.75 -1.43
CA SER A 14 -52.26 -15.17 -0.29
C SER A 14 -50.89 -15.80 -0.06
N PHE A 15 -50.76 -17.14 -0.16
CA PHE A 15 -49.46 -17.82 -0.10
C PHE A 15 -48.52 -17.42 -1.26
N ARG A 16 -49.02 -17.32 -2.49
CA ARG A 16 -48.23 -16.84 -3.64
C ARG A 16 -47.80 -15.38 -3.50
N GLN A 17 -48.62 -14.53 -2.87
CA GLN A 17 -48.29 -13.13 -2.65
C GLN A 17 -47.22 -12.96 -1.55
N ALA A 18 -47.35 -13.69 -0.43
CA ALA A 18 -46.34 -13.71 0.63
C ALA A 18 -44.98 -14.25 0.14
N GLN A 19 -45.01 -15.30 -0.70
CA GLN A 19 -43.80 -15.93 -1.22
C GLN A 19 -43.10 -15.12 -2.34
N ARG A 20 -43.83 -14.25 -3.05
CA ARG A 20 -43.27 -13.33 -4.06
C ARG A 20 -42.75 -12.03 -3.46
N GLY A 21 -43.36 -11.53 -2.38
CA GLY A 21 -42.94 -10.29 -1.74
C GLY A 21 -41.60 -10.41 -1.00
N GLY A 22 -41.38 -11.50 -0.25
CA GLY A 22 -40.18 -11.63 0.59
C GLY A 22 -38.90 -12.03 -0.14
N SER A 23 -38.99 -12.95 -1.11
CA SER A 23 -37.79 -13.49 -1.79
C SER A 23 -37.26 -12.58 -2.90
N GLY A 24 -38.14 -11.92 -3.66
CA GLY A 24 -37.75 -11.00 -4.73
C GLY A 24 -37.21 -9.66 -4.21
N GLN A 25 -37.78 -9.14 -3.12
CA GLN A 25 -37.33 -7.90 -2.49
C GLN A 25 -35.95 -8.07 -1.84
N ALA A 26 -35.73 -9.16 -1.08
CA ALA A 26 -34.42 -9.45 -0.48
C ALA A 26 -33.32 -9.63 -1.55
N MET A 27 -33.63 -10.25 -2.69
CA MET A 27 -32.71 -10.40 -3.80
C MET A 27 -32.39 -9.05 -4.49
N ALA A 28 -33.36 -8.15 -4.58
CA ALA A 28 -33.17 -6.80 -5.11
C ALA A 28 -32.34 -5.92 -4.16
N GLU A 29 -32.60 -5.97 -2.85
CA GLU A 29 -31.82 -5.25 -1.83
C GLU A 29 -30.36 -5.74 -1.79
N PHE A 30 -30.16 -7.07 -1.88
CA PHE A 30 -28.82 -7.65 -1.98
C PHE A 30 -28.11 -7.18 -3.27
N ALA A 31 -28.79 -7.25 -4.42
CA ALA A 31 -28.23 -6.80 -5.69
C ALA A 31 -27.86 -5.31 -5.70
N LEU A 32 -28.61 -4.46 -4.98
CA LEU A 32 -28.30 -3.04 -4.83
C LEU A 32 -27.11 -2.79 -3.87
N SER A 33 -26.97 -3.60 -2.81
CA SER A 33 -25.86 -3.48 -1.84
C SER A 33 -24.52 -3.99 -2.38
N MET A 34 -24.55 -5.00 -3.25
CA MET A 34 -23.35 -5.67 -3.78
C MET A 34 -22.36 -4.72 -4.47
N PRO A 35 -22.77 -3.84 -5.40
CA PRO A 35 -21.85 -2.87 -6.02
C PRO A 35 -21.16 -1.95 -5.00
N VAL A 36 -21.88 -1.52 -3.96
CA VAL A 36 -21.33 -0.64 -2.92
C VAL A 36 -20.28 -1.39 -2.08
N LEU A 37 -20.58 -2.62 -1.69
CA LEU A 37 -19.65 -3.45 -0.93
C LEU A 37 -18.40 -3.79 -1.74
N LEU A 38 -18.56 -4.10 -3.03
CA LEU A 38 -17.43 -4.35 -3.93
C LEU A 38 -16.56 -3.09 -4.05
N LEU A 39 -17.16 -1.92 -4.26
CA LEU A 39 -16.44 -0.67 -4.36
C LEU A 39 -15.68 -0.33 -3.07
N LEU A 40 -16.28 -0.62 -1.91
CA LEU A 40 -15.63 -0.47 -0.62
C LEU A 40 -14.44 -1.43 -0.46
N LEU A 41 -14.61 -2.71 -0.82
CA LEU A 41 -13.53 -3.71 -0.80
C LEU A 41 -12.37 -3.31 -1.71
N PHE A 42 -12.65 -2.87 -2.93
CA PHE A 42 -11.63 -2.35 -3.84
C PHE A 42 -10.92 -1.14 -3.23
N GLY A 43 -11.67 -0.16 -2.70
CA GLY A 43 -11.10 1.02 -2.06
C GLY A 43 -10.14 0.69 -0.91
N MET A 44 -10.55 -0.22 -0.01
CA MET A 44 -9.70 -0.69 1.09
C MET A 44 -8.45 -1.41 0.58
N THR A 45 -8.58 -2.22 -0.46
CA THR A 45 -7.46 -2.96 -1.05
C THR A 45 -6.45 -2.03 -1.70
N PHE A 46 -6.90 -1.03 -2.46
CA PHE A 46 -6.04 0.00 -3.05
C PHE A 46 -5.34 0.83 -1.98
N ALA A 47 -6.04 1.20 -0.90
CA ALA A 47 -5.44 1.92 0.23
C ALA A 47 -4.35 1.08 0.92
N ALA A 48 -4.61 -0.20 1.16
CA ALA A 48 -3.62 -1.12 1.74
C ALA A 48 -2.39 -1.28 0.84
N PHE A 49 -2.59 -1.40 -0.48
CA PHE A 49 -1.50 -1.49 -1.45
C PHE A 49 -0.65 -0.21 -1.49
N TYR A 50 -1.29 0.96 -1.41
CA TYR A 50 -0.57 2.24 -1.32
C TYR A 50 0.25 2.34 -0.02
N ALA A 51 -0.33 1.95 1.12
CA ALA A 51 0.39 1.92 2.40
C ALA A 51 1.58 0.95 2.37
N PHE A 52 1.41 -0.25 1.79
CA PHE A 52 2.48 -1.21 1.61
C PHE A 52 3.59 -0.67 0.70
N ARG A 53 3.23 -0.05 -0.43
CA ARG A 53 4.17 0.61 -1.32
C ARG A 53 4.97 1.68 -0.59
N SER A 54 4.33 2.53 0.20
CA SER A 54 5.03 3.53 1.03
C SER A 54 6.01 2.88 2.00
N ALA A 55 5.55 1.91 2.80
CA ALA A 55 6.37 1.25 3.83
C ALA A 55 7.61 0.55 3.26
N SER A 56 7.45 -0.15 2.13
CA SER A 56 8.57 -0.82 1.47
C SER A 56 9.62 0.16 0.89
N THR A 57 9.18 1.35 0.45
CA THR A 57 10.09 2.40 -0.01
C THR A 57 10.82 3.06 1.15
N ASP A 58 10.15 3.28 2.28
CA ASP A 58 10.77 3.82 3.50
C ASP A 58 11.85 2.87 4.03
N TRP A 59 11.62 1.56 3.93
CA TRP A 59 12.64 0.55 4.17
C TRP A 59 13.84 0.67 3.20
N GLY A 60 13.59 0.92 1.92
CA GLY A 60 14.62 1.22 0.93
C GLY A 60 15.47 2.44 1.29
N VAL A 61 14.82 3.52 1.75
CA VAL A 61 15.48 4.74 2.25
C VAL A 61 16.35 4.42 3.46
N PHE A 62 15.85 3.59 4.39
CA PHE A 62 16.59 3.10 5.55
C PHE A 62 17.86 2.32 5.16
N ILE A 63 17.72 1.23 4.39
CA ILE A 63 18.88 0.38 4.01
C ILE A 63 19.90 1.20 3.21
N THR A 64 19.46 2.04 2.27
CA THR A 64 20.38 2.85 1.45
C THR A 64 21.20 3.81 2.31
N GLY A 65 20.59 4.39 3.36
CA GLY A 65 21.31 5.23 4.30
C GLY A 65 22.30 4.45 5.18
N VAL A 66 21.95 3.23 5.61
CA VAL A 66 22.89 2.35 6.33
C VAL A 66 24.05 1.95 5.42
N ALA A 67 23.77 1.46 4.21
CA ALA A 67 24.79 1.04 3.24
C ALA A 67 25.74 2.18 2.84
N SER A 68 25.23 3.41 2.78
CA SER A 68 26.03 4.60 2.49
C SER A 68 27.00 4.98 3.61
N GLY A 69 26.69 4.65 4.86
CA GLY A 69 27.53 5.03 6.01
C GLY A 69 28.36 3.91 6.62
N SER A 70 27.98 2.66 6.43
CA SER A 70 28.65 1.50 7.03
C SER A 70 29.97 1.14 6.35
N TYR A 71 30.11 1.44 5.05
CA TYR A 71 31.25 1.02 4.23
C TYR A 71 32.06 2.22 3.72
N ASN A 72 33.38 2.04 3.56
CA ASN A 72 34.25 3.04 2.91
C ASN A 72 33.90 3.20 1.42
N THR A 73 33.53 2.10 0.75
CA THR A 73 32.96 2.07 -0.59
C THR A 73 31.45 1.85 -0.48
N PRO A 74 30.61 2.88 -0.69
CA PRO A 74 29.17 2.78 -0.50
C PRO A 74 28.54 1.72 -1.42
N ALA A 75 27.95 0.67 -0.85
CA ALA A 75 27.22 -0.36 -1.59
C ALA A 75 25.76 0.05 -1.90
N THR A 76 25.53 1.33 -2.21
CA THR A 76 24.18 1.90 -2.37
C THR A 76 23.42 1.29 -3.54
N GLU A 77 24.13 0.84 -4.58
CA GLU A 77 23.51 0.17 -5.73
C GLU A 77 22.92 -1.20 -5.37
N HIS A 78 23.61 -1.97 -4.52
CA HIS A 78 23.07 -3.23 -3.99
C HIS A 78 21.86 -2.99 -3.06
N ALA A 79 21.92 -1.93 -2.24
CA ALA A 79 20.81 -1.54 -1.37
C ALA A 79 19.56 -1.14 -2.18
N ARG A 80 19.71 -0.34 -3.24
CA ARG A 80 18.59 0.09 -4.10
C ARG A 80 17.92 -1.07 -4.83
N ARG A 81 18.69 -2.09 -5.26
CA ARG A 81 18.14 -3.29 -5.90
C ARG A 81 17.22 -4.13 -5.01
N ASN A 82 17.29 -3.95 -3.68
CA ASN A 82 16.40 -4.64 -2.75
C ASN A 82 15.06 -3.90 -2.54
N VAL A 83 14.85 -2.75 -3.17
CA VAL A 83 13.58 -2.02 -3.12
C VAL A 83 12.63 -2.60 -4.15
N LEU A 84 11.43 -2.98 -3.72
CA LEU A 84 10.42 -3.63 -4.56
C LEU A 84 9.95 -2.77 -5.75
N TRP A 85 10.04 -1.45 -5.62
CA TRP A 85 9.53 -0.48 -6.59
C TRP A 85 10.69 0.20 -7.31
N PRO A 86 11.04 -0.21 -8.54
CA PRO A 86 12.20 0.34 -9.24
C PRO A 86 12.11 1.85 -9.46
N ASP A 87 10.92 2.34 -9.77
CA ASP A 87 10.65 3.76 -10.03
C ASP A 87 10.91 4.66 -8.80
N LEU A 88 10.70 4.11 -7.59
CA LEU A 88 11.02 4.78 -6.34
C LEU A 88 12.48 4.55 -5.94
N ALA A 89 13.03 3.36 -6.19
CA ALA A 89 14.41 3.00 -5.90
C ALA A 89 15.41 3.97 -6.55
N ASP A 90 15.17 4.32 -7.81
CA ASP A 90 16.00 5.25 -8.58
C ASP A 90 15.95 6.68 -8.05
N ARG A 91 14.89 7.04 -7.31
CA ARG A 91 14.67 8.36 -6.73
C ARG A 91 15.22 8.48 -5.30
N ILE A 92 15.71 7.38 -4.70
CA ILE A 92 16.33 7.41 -3.38
C ILE A 92 17.73 8.02 -3.49
N ASN A 93 17.93 9.11 -2.77
CA ASN A 93 19.20 9.81 -2.69
C ASN A 93 19.82 9.61 -1.30
N ALA A 94 21.12 9.33 -1.26
CA ALA A 94 21.87 9.25 -0.01
C ALA A 94 23.16 10.05 -0.12
N GLY A 95 23.50 10.75 0.96
CA GLY A 95 24.70 11.58 1.04
C GLY A 95 25.27 11.58 2.45
N GLN A 96 26.59 11.70 2.54
CA GLN A 96 27.28 11.90 3.81
C GLN A 96 27.36 13.40 4.08
N SER A 97 26.85 13.84 5.24
CA SER A 97 26.81 15.25 5.64
C SER A 97 27.98 15.64 6.56
N GLY A 98 28.82 14.68 6.93
CA GLY A 98 29.97 14.84 7.80
C GLY A 98 30.56 13.48 8.20
N PRO A 99 31.68 13.44 8.94
CA PRO A 99 32.28 12.19 9.38
C PRO A 99 31.24 11.35 10.14
N ARG A 100 30.95 10.15 9.65
CA ARG A 100 30.03 9.19 10.30
C ARG A 100 28.57 9.66 10.39
N GLN A 101 28.18 10.67 9.61
CA GLN A 101 26.80 11.15 9.51
C GLN A 101 26.26 10.95 8.10
N VAL A 102 25.19 10.17 7.99
CA VAL A 102 24.56 9.86 6.72
C VAL A 102 23.10 10.26 6.73
N ARG A 103 22.68 10.86 5.62
CA ARG A 103 21.29 11.18 5.37
C ARG A 103 20.87 10.49 4.09
N SER A 104 19.78 9.73 4.17
CA SER A 104 19.10 9.17 3.01
C SER A 104 17.70 9.73 2.95
N LEU A 105 17.22 10.03 1.75
CA LEU A 105 15.94 10.67 1.52
C LEU A 105 15.33 10.22 0.19
N ILE A 106 14.01 10.28 0.14
CA ILE A 106 13.24 10.20 -1.08
C ILE A 106 12.21 11.34 -1.06
N SER A 107 12.05 11.99 -2.21
CA SER A 107 10.96 12.93 -2.45
C SER A 107 10.47 12.68 -3.85
N VAL A 108 9.28 12.11 -3.96
CA VAL A 108 8.59 11.87 -5.23
C VAL A 108 7.35 12.73 -5.24
N GLU A 109 7.24 13.53 -6.28
CA GLU A 109 6.03 14.26 -6.62
C GLU A 109 5.79 14.00 -8.09
N ASP A 110 4.77 13.20 -8.37
CA ASP A 110 4.36 12.87 -9.72
C ASP A 110 2.87 13.18 -9.88
N SER A 111 2.51 13.76 -11.02
CA SER A 111 1.13 14.11 -11.32
C SER A 111 0.77 13.56 -12.68
N ARG A 112 -0.24 12.69 -12.72
CA ARG A 112 -0.71 12.03 -13.93
C ARG A 112 -2.21 12.18 -14.09
N ASN A 113 -2.66 12.38 -15.32
CA ASN A 113 -4.09 12.38 -15.62
C ASN A 113 -4.59 10.94 -15.61
N TRP A 114 -5.58 10.68 -14.77
CA TRP A 114 -6.28 9.41 -14.71
C TRP A 114 -7.49 9.42 -15.66
N ILE A 115 -8.17 8.28 -15.74
CA ILE A 115 -9.40 8.10 -16.50
C ILE A 115 -10.40 9.20 -16.11
N PHE A 116 -11.08 9.77 -17.10
CA PHE A 116 -12.03 10.90 -16.98
C PHE A 116 -11.40 12.26 -16.60
N GLY A 117 -10.10 12.44 -16.81
CA GLY A 117 -9.44 13.74 -16.58
C GLY A 117 -9.23 14.09 -15.11
N ILE A 118 -9.46 13.13 -14.20
CA ILE A 118 -9.15 13.28 -12.78
C ILE A 118 -7.63 13.30 -12.62
N ARG A 119 -7.09 14.39 -12.04
CA ARG A 119 -5.64 14.48 -11.79
C ARG A 119 -5.29 13.67 -10.55
N LEU A 120 -4.50 12.61 -10.72
CA LEU A 120 -3.90 11.90 -9.61
C LEU A 120 -2.53 12.49 -9.30
N ILE A 121 -2.30 12.72 -8.02
CA ILE A 121 -1.05 13.24 -7.50
C ILE A 121 -0.49 12.19 -6.54
N GLU A 122 0.67 11.64 -6.88
CA GLU A 122 1.46 10.77 -6.00
C GLU A 122 2.55 11.64 -5.37
N ALA A 123 2.38 11.96 -4.10
CA ALA A 123 3.37 12.70 -3.32
C ALA A 123 3.85 11.82 -2.17
N GLN A 124 5.11 11.39 -2.22
CA GLN A 124 5.75 10.60 -1.16
C GLN A 124 7.05 11.29 -0.74
N ARG A 125 7.24 11.43 0.57
CA ARG A 125 8.48 11.94 1.17
C ARG A 125 8.86 11.09 2.35
N ALA A 126 10.10 10.62 2.35
CA ALA A 126 10.69 9.97 3.52
C ALA A 126 12.14 10.38 3.66
N ALA A 127 12.61 10.47 4.89
CA ALA A 127 13.99 10.80 5.18
C ALA A 127 14.44 10.04 6.41
N THR A 128 15.67 9.57 6.37
CA THR A 128 16.33 8.94 7.49
C THR A 128 17.70 9.56 7.70
N LYS A 129 18.08 9.69 8.97
CA LYS A 129 19.35 10.29 9.39
C LYS A 129 20.00 9.36 10.38
N PHE A 130 21.23 8.98 10.10
CA PHE A 130 21.99 8.07 10.93
C PHE A 130 23.30 8.70 11.33
N ARG A 131 23.72 8.38 12.56
CA ARG A 131 25.09 8.52 13.01
C ARG A 131 25.61 7.13 13.34
N LEU A 132 26.60 6.67 12.58
CA LEU A 132 27.09 5.30 12.72
C LEU A 132 28.34 5.28 13.60
N TRP A 133 28.31 4.47 14.64
CA TRP A 133 29.48 4.16 15.48
C TRP A 133 30.14 2.94 14.84
N ARG A 134 31.34 3.09 14.27
CA ARG A 134 32.03 1.96 13.62
C ARG A 134 32.41 0.91 14.67
N PHE A 135 32.02 -0.35 14.44
CA PHE A 135 32.89 -1.48 14.75
C PHE A 135 33.98 -1.51 13.66
N TYR A 136 35.25 -1.52 14.05
CA TYR A 136 36.36 -1.72 13.11
C TYR A 136 36.52 -3.23 12.84
N PRO A 137 36.44 -3.69 11.58
CA PRO A 137 37.22 -4.83 11.13
C PRO A 137 38.18 -4.32 10.06
N GLY A 138 39.14 -3.52 10.48
CA GLY A 138 40.29 -3.17 9.66
C GLY A 138 41.50 -3.23 10.57
N PRO A 139 42.56 -3.98 10.20
CA PRO A 139 43.76 -4.01 11.02
C PRO A 139 44.26 -2.57 11.22
N PRO A 140 44.75 -2.22 12.42
CA PRO A 140 45.28 -0.90 12.67
C PRO A 140 46.30 -0.55 11.59
N PRO A 141 46.34 0.73 11.14
CA PRO A 141 47.41 1.16 10.25
C PRO A 141 48.74 0.79 10.88
N ALA A 142 49.66 0.25 10.05
CA ALA A 142 50.97 -0.19 10.52
C ALA A 142 51.63 0.93 11.34
N GLY A 143 51.73 0.74 12.66
CA GLY A 143 52.35 1.69 13.59
C GLY A 143 51.42 2.48 14.53
N GLY A 144 50.11 2.21 14.60
CA GLY A 144 49.22 2.84 15.60
C GLY A 144 49.17 2.09 16.93
N ILE A 145 49.54 2.76 18.03
CA ILE A 145 49.41 2.28 19.42
C ILE A 145 48.02 2.67 19.94
N GLU A 146 47.37 1.79 20.71
CA GLU A 146 46.06 2.02 21.35
C GLU A 146 46.01 3.23 22.30
#